data_AF-A0ABD5BC52-F1
#
_entry.id   AF-A0ABD5BC52-F1
#
_cell.length_a   1.000
_cell.length_b   1.000
_cell.length_c   1.000
_cell.angle_alpha   90.00
_cell.angle_beta   90.00
_cell.angle_gamma   90.00
#
_symmetry.space_group_name_H-M   'P 1'
#
loop_
_entity.id
_entity.type
_entity.pdbx_description
1 polymer ?
#
loop_
_entity_poly.entity_id
_entity_poly.type
_entity_poly.pdbx_seq_one_letter_code
_entity_poly.pdbx_strand_id
1 'polypeptide(L)'
;MTAAINTGKAYAGFRAALNLSASILDPQALFNAYKARVVADGGTIPDESGCLARFSFLLNNGMYDRATVCAAPAFGLKADGSGNVQTIYNLLGVDGDLIAGSQGTPPLPMTYDATARAVIIQITSGGGWFLKSRANQVIQKGGAYLIAGRMSDLYRADNNGIQLGYNINNLPLAYLRTMITNNNAITESWRYGTRDSAWPAGTGGAVGAATSIYADYVPSAGLFKVASGVIEGYEKGKLSVTSSMAATGKLADLSSFTAPLLIGGSQGASGVGACYGAFKDVLFLHTADESDAVLASRLGM
;
A
#
# COMPACT_ATOMS: atom_id res chain seq x y z
N MET A 1 -19.41 -24.41 18.52
CA MET A 1 -20.84 -24.18 18.82
C MET A 1 -21.59 -25.41 18.32
N THR A 2 -22.05 -26.28 19.21
CA THR A 2 -22.73 -27.53 18.82
C THR A 2 -24.22 -27.24 18.69
N ALA A 3 -24.71 -27.11 17.46
CA ALA A 3 -26.14 -27.00 17.23
C ALA A 3 -26.77 -28.37 17.49
N ALA A 4 -27.59 -28.48 18.54
CA ALA A 4 -28.42 -29.66 18.78
C ALA A 4 -29.53 -29.70 17.72
N ILE A 5 -29.26 -30.36 16.59
CA ILE A 5 -30.22 -30.58 15.50
C ILE A 5 -30.65 -32.05 15.52
N ASN A 6 -31.37 -32.47 16.56
CA ASN A 6 -32.36 -33.57 16.49
C ASN A 6 -33.03 -33.81 17.84
N THR A 7 -34.10 -33.09 18.14
CA THR A 7 -34.95 -33.38 19.32
C THR A 7 -36.31 -33.95 18.95
N GLY A 8 -36.64 -34.07 17.65
CA GLY A 8 -37.92 -34.62 17.18
C GLY A 8 -39.17 -33.86 17.63
N LYS A 9 -39.03 -32.66 18.21
CA LYS A 9 -40.15 -31.85 18.71
C LYS A 9 -40.39 -30.65 17.79
N ALA A 10 -41.66 -30.44 17.41
CA ALA A 10 -42.08 -29.23 16.70
C ALA A 10 -41.89 -28.01 17.61
N TYR A 11 -41.07 -27.05 17.15
CA TYR A 11 -40.84 -25.79 17.85
C TYR A 11 -41.78 -24.72 17.28
N ALA A 12 -42.66 -24.17 18.12
CA ALA A 12 -43.69 -23.20 17.74
C ALA A 12 -43.46 -21.78 18.31
N GLY A 13 -42.26 -21.48 18.83
CA GLY A 13 -41.90 -20.16 19.36
C GLY A 13 -41.11 -19.30 18.36
N PHE A 14 -40.95 -18.02 18.66
CA PHE A 14 -39.92 -17.20 18.01
C PHE A 14 -38.58 -17.47 18.70
N ARG A 15 -37.56 -17.91 17.93
CA ARG A 15 -36.19 -17.94 18.46
C ARG A 15 -35.75 -16.50 18.70
N ALA A 16 -35.05 -16.23 19.81
CA ALA A 16 -34.36 -14.97 19.96
C ALA A 16 -33.50 -14.73 18.71
N ALA A 17 -33.60 -13.54 18.11
CA ALA A 17 -32.79 -13.19 16.96
C ALA A 17 -31.31 -13.44 17.29
N LEU A 18 -30.59 -14.06 16.37
CA LEU A 18 -29.16 -14.27 16.54
C LEU A 18 -28.51 -12.88 16.64
N ASN A 19 -28.03 -12.51 17.83
CA ASN A 19 -27.36 -11.24 18.01
C ASN A 19 -25.96 -11.31 17.42
N LEU A 20 -25.83 -10.86 16.17
CA LEU A 20 -24.57 -10.76 15.45
C LEU A 20 -23.90 -9.40 15.62
N SER A 21 -24.40 -8.50 16.50
CA SER A 21 -23.81 -7.16 16.65
C SER A 21 -22.35 -7.20 17.14
N ALA A 22 -21.97 -8.25 17.87
CA ALA A 22 -20.59 -8.51 18.27
C ALA A 22 -19.75 -9.22 17.19
N SER A 23 -20.38 -9.63 16.07
CA SER A 23 -19.77 -10.32 14.94
C SER A 23 -19.71 -9.46 13.67
N ILE A 24 -20.28 -8.25 13.71
CA ILE A 24 -20.19 -7.27 12.62
C ILE A 24 -19.07 -6.29 13.00
N LEU A 25 -18.06 -6.19 12.15
CA LEU A 25 -17.05 -5.15 12.27
C LEU A 25 -17.72 -3.77 12.08
N ASP A 26 -17.66 -2.93 13.12
CA ASP A 26 -18.17 -1.57 13.11
C ASP A 26 -17.04 -0.58 12.80
N PRO A 27 -17.15 0.24 11.73
CA PRO A 27 -16.15 1.26 11.41
C PRO A 27 -15.82 2.18 12.58
N GLN A 28 -16.82 2.55 13.39
CA GLN A 28 -16.62 3.47 14.52
C GLN A 28 -15.83 2.80 15.64
N ALA A 29 -16.17 1.56 15.99
CA ALA A 29 -15.41 0.77 16.96
C ALA A 29 -13.95 0.56 16.53
N LEU A 30 -13.71 0.22 15.26
CA LEU A 30 -12.36 0.05 14.71
C LEU A 30 -11.57 1.36 14.74
N PHE A 31 -12.18 2.47 14.33
CA PHE A 31 -11.56 3.78 14.40
C PHE A 31 -11.21 4.18 15.85
N ASN A 32 -12.11 3.95 16.80
CA ASN A 32 -11.87 4.28 18.21
C ASN A 32 -10.70 3.46 18.78
N ALA A 33 -10.64 2.16 18.48
CA ALA A 33 -9.53 1.29 18.89
C ALA A 33 -8.21 1.73 18.25
N TYR A 34 -8.23 2.06 16.95
CA TYR A 34 -7.09 2.59 16.24
C TYR A 34 -6.60 3.93 16.83
N LYS A 35 -7.51 4.87 17.09
CA LYS A 35 -7.22 6.17 17.71
C LYS A 35 -6.59 6.01 19.09
N ALA A 36 -7.12 5.11 19.92
CA ALA A 36 -6.55 4.81 21.23
C ALA A 36 -5.09 4.31 21.12
N ARG A 37 -4.80 3.43 20.15
CA ARG A 37 -3.44 2.94 19.88
C ARG A 37 -2.50 4.08 19.44
N VAL A 38 -2.94 4.91 18.49
CA VAL A 38 -2.14 6.04 17.98
C VAL A 38 -1.79 7.01 19.11
N VAL A 39 -2.78 7.42 19.90
CA VAL A 39 -2.58 8.38 21.01
C VAL A 39 -1.73 7.78 22.12
N ALA A 40 -1.91 6.50 22.46
CA ALA A 40 -1.12 5.82 23.49
C ALA A 40 0.38 5.75 23.12
N ASP A 41 0.70 5.67 21.83
CA ASP A 41 2.08 5.73 21.33
C ASP A 41 2.58 7.18 21.12
N GLY A 42 1.78 8.21 21.44
CA GLY A 42 2.14 9.61 21.27
C GLY A 42 2.03 10.14 19.83
N GLY A 43 1.29 9.42 18.97
CA GLY A 43 0.94 9.85 17.63
C GLY A 43 -0.27 10.79 17.59
N THR A 44 -0.56 11.28 16.39
CA THR A 44 -1.70 12.15 16.09
C THR A 44 -2.43 11.69 14.83
N ILE A 45 -3.71 12.04 14.71
CA ILE A 45 -4.53 11.76 13.52
C ILE A 45 -4.99 13.12 12.95
N PRO A 46 -4.28 13.66 11.95
CA PRO A 46 -4.62 14.97 11.37
C PRO A 46 -6.04 15.04 10.76
N ASP A 47 -6.54 13.96 10.19
CA ASP A 47 -7.87 13.86 9.57
C ASP A 47 -8.64 12.66 10.12
N GLU A 48 -9.21 12.83 11.31
CA GLU A 48 -10.04 11.81 11.96
C GLU A 48 -11.26 11.43 11.10
N SER A 49 -11.87 12.41 10.42
CA SER A 49 -13.05 12.20 9.59
C SER A 49 -12.74 11.34 8.36
N GLY A 50 -11.64 11.62 7.66
CA GLY A 50 -11.15 10.84 6.54
C GLY A 50 -10.67 9.44 6.99
N CYS A 51 -10.10 9.33 8.19
CA CYS A 51 -9.70 8.04 8.76
C CYS A 51 -10.92 7.14 9.02
N LEU A 52 -11.97 7.65 9.65
CA LEU A 52 -13.23 6.92 9.84
C LEU A 52 -13.88 6.55 8.51
N ALA A 53 -13.86 7.46 7.52
CA ALA A 53 -14.34 7.17 6.17
C ALA A 53 -13.54 6.05 5.51
N ARG A 54 -12.21 5.96 5.75
CA ARG A 54 -11.38 4.85 5.25
C ARG A 54 -11.76 3.51 5.88
N PHE A 55 -12.02 3.46 7.20
CA PHE A 55 -12.55 2.23 7.82
C PHE A 55 -13.88 1.81 7.20
N SER A 56 -14.79 2.77 7.01
CA SER A 56 -16.09 2.53 6.38
C SER A 56 -15.94 2.01 4.95
N PHE A 57 -15.04 2.60 4.15
CA PHE A 57 -14.73 2.16 2.81
C PHE A 57 -14.20 0.72 2.79
N LEU A 58 -13.25 0.37 3.66
CA LEU A 58 -12.67 -0.97 3.69
C LEU A 58 -13.69 -2.04 4.07
N LEU A 59 -14.57 -1.75 5.04
CA LEU A 59 -15.59 -2.70 5.49
C LEU A 59 -16.73 -2.85 4.47
N ASN A 60 -17.27 -1.73 3.97
CA ASN A 60 -18.40 -1.75 3.04
C ASN A 60 -18.08 -2.41 1.70
N ASN A 61 -16.80 -2.47 1.33
CA ASN A 61 -16.34 -3.11 0.10
C ASN A 61 -15.62 -4.45 0.36
N GLY A 62 -15.72 -5.00 1.59
CA GLY A 62 -15.12 -6.31 1.92
C GLY A 62 -13.61 -6.38 1.72
N MET A 63 -12.92 -5.24 1.83
CA MET A 63 -11.47 -5.12 1.63
C MET A 63 -10.70 -5.28 2.94
N TYR A 64 -11.32 -5.03 4.10
CA TYR A 64 -10.64 -4.99 5.39
C TYR A 64 -9.81 -6.25 5.69
N ASP A 65 -10.43 -7.44 5.56
CA ASP A 65 -9.76 -8.72 5.83
C ASP A 65 -8.77 -9.16 4.73
N ARG A 66 -8.84 -8.51 3.56
CA ARG A 66 -7.96 -8.78 2.42
C ARG A 66 -6.80 -7.82 2.34
N ALA A 67 -6.84 -6.74 3.13
CA ALA A 67 -5.81 -5.73 3.17
C ALA A 67 -4.66 -6.17 4.07
N THR A 68 -3.43 -5.85 3.66
CA THR A 68 -2.21 -6.11 4.46
C THR A 68 -1.60 -4.82 4.98
N VAL A 69 -1.65 -3.77 4.18
CA VAL A 69 -1.28 -2.42 4.58
C VAL A 69 -2.33 -1.44 4.08
N CYS A 70 -2.83 -0.60 4.96
CA CYS A 70 -3.60 0.59 4.63
C CYS A 70 -3.10 1.73 5.51
N ALA A 71 -2.37 2.67 4.92
CA ALA A 71 -1.71 3.73 5.68
C ALA A 71 -1.71 5.04 4.88
N ALA A 72 -1.95 6.15 5.57
CA ALA A 72 -1.81 7.49 5.04
C ALA A 72 -1.34 8.40 6.18
N PRO A 73 -0.38 9.31 5.97
CA PRO A 73 0.07 10.22 7.02
C PRO A 73 -1.08 10.99 7.68
N ALA A 74 -2.06 11.44 6.90
CA ALA A 74 -3.22 12.16 7.42
C ALA A 74 -4.09 11.33 8.39
N PHE A 75 -4.01 10.00 8.34
CA PHE A 75 -4.80 9.12 9.19
C PHE A 75 -4.06 8.66 10.43
N GLY A 76 -2.78 9.01 10.58
CA GLY A 76 -2.02 8.63 11.76
C GLY A 76 -0.54 8.78 11.51
N LEU A 77 0.13 9.66 12.25
CA LEU A 77 1.58 9.73 12.29
C LEU A 77 2.11 10.08 13.68
N LYS A 78 3.37 9.72 13.92
CA LYS A 78 4.17 10.15 15.06
C LYS A 78 5.42 10.81 14.55
N ALA A 79 5.72 11.99 15.09
CA ALA A 79 6.96 12.69 14.85
C ALA A 79 7.70 12.90 16.17
N ASP A 80 9.02 13.08 16.12
CA ASP A 80 9.79 13.51 17.28
C ASP A 80 9.62 15.02 17.56
N GLY A 81 10.29 15.50 18.62
CA GLY A 81 10.21 16.90 19.03
C GLY A 81 10.73 17.91 18.00
N SER A 82 11.43 17.44 16.95
CA SER A 82 11.92 18.26 15.84
C SER A 82 11.03 18.17 14.61
N GLY A 83 9.90 17.46 14.68
CA GLY A 83 8.97 17.28 13.57
C GLY A 83 9.42 16.24 12.54
N ASN A 84 10.45 15.44 12.83
CA ASN A 84 10.85 14.32 11.98
C ASN A 84 9.91 13.13 12.23
N VAL A 85 9.27 12.66 11.17
CA VAL A 85 8.33 11.55 11.20
C VAL A 85 9.06 10.25 11.56
N GLN A 86 8.55 9.58 12.59
CA GLN A 86 9.08 8.32 13.11
C GLN A 86 8.19 7.13 12.74
N THR A 87 6.88 7.36 12.61
CA THR A 87 5.92 6.30 12.29
C THR A 87 4.72 6.87 11.53
N ILE A 88 4.23 6.13 10.53
CA ILE A 88 2.90 6.29 9.94
C ILE A 88 2.13 5.01 10.27
N TYR A 89 0.98 5.18 10.91
CA TYR A 89 0.23 4.05 11.46
C TYR A 89 -0.60 3.35 10.39
N ASN A 90 -0.58 2.02 10.42
CA ASN A 90 -1.40 1.18 9.57
C ASN A 90 -2.76 0.93 10.22
N LEU A 91 -3.85 1.04 9.47
CA LEU A 91 -5.20 0.90 10.00
C LEU A 91 -5.54 -0.52 10.50
N LEU A 92 -4.78 -1.53 10.07
CA LEU A 92 -5.09 -2.95 10.28
C LEU A 92 -4.31 -3.59 11.43
N GLY A 93 -3.35 -2.88 12.01
CA GLY A 93 -2.51 -3.40 13.10
C GLY A 93 -1.05 -2.96 13.02
N VAL A 94 -0.32 -3.27 14.09
CA VAL A 94 1.05 -2.76 14.35
C VAL A 94 2.11 -3.26 13.38
N ASP A 95 1.93 -4.46 12.85
CA ASP A 95 2.91 -5.09 11.96
C ASP A 95 3.08 -4.34 10.64
N GLY A 96 1.98 -3.75 10.14
CA GLY A 96 1.98 -2.94 8.92
C GLY A 96 2.38 -1.47 9.15
N ASP A 97 2.59 -1.02 10.40
CA ASP A 97 3.00 0.35 10.67
C ASP A 97 4.31 0.66 9.93
N LEU A 98 4.37 1.81 9.28
CA LEU A 98 5.53 2.26 8.52
C LEU A 98 6.44 3.04 9.45
N ILE A 99 7.56 2.44 9.85
CA ILE A 99 8.57 3.04 10.72
C ILE A 99 9.66 3.72 9.90
N ALA A 100 10.21 4.81 10.44
CA ALA A 100 11.36 5.47 9.85
C ALA A 100 12.60 4.57 9.90
N GLY A 101 13.25 4.39 8.76
CA GLY A 101 14.59 3.85 8.64
C GLY A 101 15.53 4.93 8.11
N SER A 102 16.82 4.82 8.43
CA SER A 102 17.86 5.71 7.93
C SER A 102 18.99 4.93 7.30
N GLN A 103 19.62 5.53 6.29
CA GLN A 103 20.90 5.09 5.74
C GLN A 103 21.83 6.28 5.60
N GLY A 104 23.12 6.10 5.82
CA GLY A 104 24.10 7.19 5.81
C GLY A 104 23.72 8.33 6.76
N THR A 105 24.04 9.56 6.38
CA THR A 105 23.68 10.78 7.10
C THR A 105 22.50 11.45 6.40
N PRO A 106 21.31 11.50 7.01
CA PRO A 106 20.16 12.15 6.39
C PRO A 106 20.40 13.66 6.22
N PRO A 107 20.21 14.22 5.02
CA PRO A 107 20.48 15.63 4.75
C PRO A 107 19.42 16.55 5.36
N LEU A 108 18.18 16.09 5.45
CA LEU A 108 17.04 16.80 6.01
C LEU A 108 16.12 15.83 6.79
N PRO A 109 15.31 16.34 7.74
CA PRO A 109 14.26 15.55 8.38
C PRO A 109 13.20 15.07 7.38
N MET A 110 12.63 13.90 7.63
CA MET A 110 11.43 13.40 6.95
C MET A 110 10.21 14.08 7.57
N THR A 111 9.68 15.12 6.93
CA THR A 111 8.62 15.96 7.52
C THR A 111 7.23 15.65 6.96
N TYR A 112 6.20 15.94 7.75
CA TYR A 112 4.80 15.91 7.30
C TYR A 112 4.38 17.29 6.78
N ASP A 113 3.99 17.36 5.51
CA ASP A 113 3.33 18.52 4.92
C ASP A 113 1.82 18.42 5.16
N ALA A 114 1.30 19.25 6.07
CA ALA A 114 -0.11 19.29 6.42
C ALA A 114 -1.02 19.79 5.27
N THR A 115 -0.50 20.58 4.34
CA THR A 115 -1.24 21.10 3.18
C THR A 115 -1.41 19.99 2.14
N ALA A 116 -0.31 19.34 1.76
CA ALA A 116 -0.35 18.21 0.84
C ALA A 116 -0.94 16.94 1.49
N ARG A 117 -0.94 16.88 2.84
CA ARG A 117 -1.27 15.71 3.65
C ARG A 117 -0.35 14.53 3.35
N ALA A 118 0.92 14.81 3.16
CA ALA A 118 1.92 13.86 2.69
C ALA A 118 3.21 13.95 3.52
N VAL A 119 3.97 12.86 3.56
CA VAL A 119 5.31 12.84 4.18
C VAL A 119 6.35 12.98 3.10
N ILE A 120 7.24 13.96 3.27
CA ILE A 120 8.35 14.24 2.37
C ILE A 120 9.53 13.34 2.71
N ILE A 121 10.02 12.60 1.72
CA ILE A 121 11.11 11.63 1.84
C ILE A 121 12.23 12.08 0.92
N GLN A 122 13.42 12.29 1.50
CA GLN A 122 14.61 12.67 0.76
C GLN A 122 15.78 11.75 1.09
N ILE A 123 16.37 11.18 0.03
CA ILE A 123 17.53 10.32 0.06
C ILE A 123 18.53 10.84 -0.98
N THR A 124 19.76 11.06 -0.55
CA THR A 124 20.87 11.50 -1.40
C THR A 124 21.97 10.44 -1.43
N SER A 125 23.04 10.67 -2.19
CA SER A 125 24.24 9.83 -2.14
C SER A 125 24.89 9.77 -0.75
N GLY A 126 24.70 10.81 0.08
CA GLY A 126 25.20 10.87 1.46
C GLY A 126 24.32 10.12 2.48
N GLY A 127 23.11 9.72 2.10
CA GLY A 127 22.14 9.13 3.01
C GLY A 127 20.77 9.81 2.98
N GLY A 128 19.86 9.31 3.81
CA GLY A 128 18.48 9.77 3.89
C GLY A 128 17.61 8.92 4.80
N TRP A 129 16.38 9.41 4.97
CA TRP A 129 15.30 8.68 5.64
C TRP A 129 14.46 7.94 4.60
N PHE A 130 13.92 6.80 4.99
CA PHE A 130 12.91 6.04 4.24
C PHE A 130 11.89 5.47 5.21
N LEU A 131 10.79 4.93 4.69
CA LEU A 131 9.82 4.20 5.50
C LEU A 131 9.92 2.71 5.23
N LYS A 132 9.75 1.91 6.27
CA LYS A 132 9.71 0.45 6.21
C LYS A 132 8.57 -0.08 7.06
N SER A 133 7.84 -1.09 6.63
CA SER A 133 6.89 -1.75 7.52
C SER A 133 7.61 -2.40 8.70
N ARG A 134 7.00 -2.31 9.88
CA ARG A 134 7.54 -2.84 11.14
C ARG A 134 7.86 -4.32 11.05
N ALA A 135 6.99 -5.10 10.42
CA ALA A 135 7.19 -6.51 10.15
C ALA A 135 7.14 -6.81 8.64
N ASN A 136 7.51 -8.04 8.27
CA ASN A 136 7.30 -8.53 6.92
C ASN A 136 5.79 -8.69 6.66
N GLN A 137 5.35 -8.25 5.48
CA GLN A 137 3.95 -8.30 5.08
C GLN A 137 3.71 -9.44 4.12
N VAL A 138 2.50 -10.00 4.16
CA VAL A 138 2.00 -10.88 3.10
C VAL A 138 1.75 -10.04 1.85
N ILE A 139 2.17 -10.56 0.70
CA ILE A 139 2.04 -9.86 -0.59
C ILE A 139 0.86 -10.42 -1.37
N GLN A 140 0.75 -11.75 -1.40
CA GLN A 140 -0.23 -12.47 -2.21
C GLN A 140 -0.77 -13.66 -1.41
N LYS A 141 -2.09 -13.86 -1.46
CA LYS A 141 -2.76 -15.12 -1.10
C LYS A 141 -3.66 -15.62 -2.23
N GLY A 142 -4.27 -14.70 -2.99
CA GLY A 142 -5.15 -15.02 -4.12
C GLY A 142 -4.41 -15.21 -5.44
N GLY A 143 -5.17 -15.51 -6.49
CA GLY A 143 -4.67 -15.52 -7.88
C GLY A 143 -4.41 -14.13 -8.46
N ALA A 144 -4.90 -13.09 -7.78
CA ALA A 144 -4.56 -11.70 -8.03
C ALA A 144 -4.43 -10.93 -6.71
N TYR A 145 -3.57 -9.91 -6.72
CA TYR A 145 -3.34 -9.00 -5.59
C TYR A 145 -3.29 -7.56 -6.11
N LEU A 146 -3.39 -6.58 -5.22
CA LEU A 146 -3.53 -5.17 -5.60
C LEU A 146 -2.63 -4.25 -4.79
N ILE A 147 -2.12 -3.23 -5.47
CA ILE A 147 -1.47 -2.08 -4.86
C ILE A 147 -2.22 -0.83 -5.34
N ALA A 148 -2.71 -0.01 -4.44
CA ALA A 148 -3.18 1.34 -4.72
C ALA A 148 -2.38 2.33 -3.90
N GLY A 149 -2.18 3.53 -4.43
CA GLY A 149 -1.42 4.53 -3.71
C GLY A 149 -1.35 5.86 -4.42
N ARG A 150 -0.79 6.83 -3.69
CA ARG A 150 -0.63 8.21 -4.13
C ARG A 150 0.73 8.71 -3.66
N MET A 151 1.56 9.07 -4.63
CA MET A 151 2.87 9.65 -4.39
C MET A 151 3.11 10.83 -5.33
N SER A 152 4.14 11.60 -5.03
CA SER A 152 4.67 12.68 -5.86
C SER A 152 6.19 12.56 -5.85
N ASP A 153 6.80 12.75 -7.00
CA ASP A 153 8.23 13.02 -7.14
C ASP A 153 8.41 14.54 -7.12
N LEU A 154 9.17 15.07 -6.17
CA LEU A 154 9.28 16.51 -5.92
C LEU A 154 10.47 17.14 -6.64
N TYR A 155 11.38 16.34 -7.22
CA TYR A 155 12.62 16.89 -7.76
C TYR A 155 12.96 16.36 -9.17
N ARG A 156 12.92 17.27 -10.14
CA ARG A 156 13.03 16.93 -11.56
C ARG A 156 14.44 16.52 -12.02
N ALA A 157 15.46 16.68 -11.18
CA ALA A 157 16.86 16.56 -11.58
C ALA A 157 17.61 15.38 -10.92
N ASP A 158 16.95 14.53 -10.13
CA ASP A 158 17.59 13.33 -9.54
C ASP A 158 17.45 12.05 -10.38
N ASN A 159 16.57 12.03 -11.38
CA ASN A 159 16.27 10.89 -12.28
C ASN A 159 15.79 9.60 -11.58
N ASN A 160 15.47 9.62 -10.30
CA ASN A 160 15.30 8.38 -9.52
C ASN A 160 13.86 8.11 -9.06
N GLY A 161 13.01 9.15 -9.04
CA GLY A 161 11.61 9.05 -8.64
C GLY A 161 11.42 8.50 -7.22
N ILE A 162 10.16 8.28 -6.83
CA ILE A 162 9.80 7.62 -5.57
C ILE A 162 9.07 6.31 -5.83
N GLN A 163 9.41 5.28 -5.05
CA GLN A 163 8.89 3.94 -5.13
C GLN A 163 8.37 3.47 -3.77
N LEU A 164 7.22 2.80 -3.80
CA LEU A 164 6.71 2.01 -2.68
C LEU A 164 6.54 0.57 -3.13
N GLY A 165 6.90 -0.40 -2.31
CA GLY A 165 6.68 -1.81 -2.65
C GLY A 165 7.62 -2.78 -1.95
N TYR A 166 7.59 -4.02 -2.43
CA TYR A 166 8.35 -5.14 -1.90
C TYR A 166 9.57 -5.44 -2.76
N ASN A 167 10.73 -5.48 -2.10
CA ASN A 167 11.95 -6.01 -2.67
C ASN A 167 12.24 -7.39 -2.08
N ILE A 168 12.44 -8.38 -2.96
CA ILE A 168 12.81 -9.75 -2.57
C ILE A 168 14.05 -10.12 -3.39
N ASN A 169 15.08 -10.59 -2.71
CA ASN A 169 16.36 -10.96 -3.33
C ASN A 169 16.92 -9.85 -4.25
N ASN A 170 16.86 -8.60 -3.79
CA ASN A 170 17.35 -7.41 -4.49
C ASN A 170 16.60 -7.08 -5.79
N LEU A 171 15.41 -7.65 -5.98
CA LEU A 171 14.54 -7.38 -7.12
C LEU A 171 13.23 -6.73 -6.66
N PRO A 172 12.71 -5.73 -7.39
CA PRO A 172 11.39 -5.20 -7.14
C PRO A 172 10.34 -6.19 -7.65
N LEU A 173 9.58 -6.82 -6.74
CA LEU A 173 8.61 -7.88 -7.07
C LEU A 173 7.16 -7.40 -7.08
N ALA A 174 6.83 -6.33 -6.36
CA ALA A 174 5.49 -5.78 -6.35
C ALA A 174 5.57 -4.34 -5.86
N TYR A 175 5.47 -3.39 -6.78
CA TYR A 175 5.71 -1.99 -6.45
C TYR A 175 4.82 -1.02 -7.24
N LEU A 176 4.69 0.18 -6.69
CA LEU A 176 4.21 1.40 -7.32
C LEU A 176 5.38 2.40 -7.37
N ARG A 177 5.54 3.12 -8.47
CA ARG A 177 6.52 4.20 -8.65
C ARG A 177 5.89 5.44 -9.27
N THR A 178 6.36 6.61 -8.88
CA THR A 178 6.03 7.92 -9.46
C THR A 178 7.34 8.65 -9.81
N MET A 179 7.41 9.28 -10.99
CA MET A 179 8.67 9.85 -11.51
C MET A 179 8.41 11.02 -12.48
N ILE A 180 8.88 12.23 -12.17
CA ILE A 180 8.73 13.42 -13.02
C ILE A 180 9.52 13.28 -14.30
N THR A 181 10.78 12.83 -14.25
CA THR A 181 11.66 12.70 -15.42
C THR A 181 12.88 11.85 -15.10
N ASN A 182 13.31 11.01 -16.04
CA ASN A 182 14.69 10.53 -16.16
C ASN A 182 15.26 11.05 -17.49
N ASN A 183 16.09 12.11 -17.46
CA ASN A 183 16.79 12.66 -18.64
C ASN A 183 15.90 12.82 -19.89
N ASN A 184 14.71 13.41 -19.72
CA ASN A 184 13.69 13.67 -20.76
C ASN A 184 13.01 12.45 -21.42
N ALA A 185 13.25 11.20 -20.99
CA ALA A 185 12.74 10.02 -21.70
C ALA A 185 11.51 9.35 -21.09
N ILE A 186 11.34 9.41 -19.76
CA ILE A 186 10.26 8.69 -19.07
C ILE A 186 9.64 9.60 -18.01
N THR A 187 8.33 9.77 -18.08
CA THR A 187 7.52 10.51 -17.09
C THR A 187 6.32 9.65 -16.72
N GLU A 188 6.09 9.46 -15.41
CA GLU A 188 5.09 8.51 -14.90
C GLU A 188 4.38 9.10 -13.69
N SER A 189 3.09 9.40 -13.83
CA SER A 189 2.22 9.67 -12.67
C SER A 189 2.20 8.46 -11.72
N TRP A 190 2.14 7.28 -12.32
CA TRP A 190 2.25 6.00 -11.64
C TRP A 190 2.77 4.93 -12.60
N ARG A 191 3.51 3.96 -12.03
CA ARG A 191 3.90 2.68 -12.64
C ARG A 191 3.70 1.59 -11.61
N TYR A 192 2.99 0.53 -11.98
CA TYR A 192 2.97 -0.73 -11.26
C TYR A 192 3.88 -1.73 -11.93
N GLY A 193 4.65 -2.49 -11.16
CA GLY A 193 5.59 -3.45 -11.74
C GLY A 193 5.88 -4.68 -10.88
N THR A 194 6.26 -5.74 -11.57
CA THR A 194 6.70 -7.03 -11.03
C THR A 194 7.67 -7.72 -12.01
N ARG A 195 7.91 -9.02 -11.80
CA ARG A 195 8.63 -9.92 -12.70
C ARG A 195 7.69 -10.99 -13.26
N ASP A 196 8.10 -11.62 -14.35
CA ASP A 196 7.48 -12.86 -14.83
C ASP A 196 7.88 -14.08 -13.98
N SER A 197 7.23 -15.20 -14.26
CA SER A 197 7.38 -16.44 -13.49
C SER A 197 8.69 -17.20 -13.76
N ALA A 198 9.65 -16.65 -14.50
CA ALA A 198 11.00 -17.22 -14.51
C ALA A 198 11.72 -16.97 -13.17
N TRP A 199 11.26 -15.99 -12.39
CA TRP A 199 11.59 -15.87 -10.96
C TRP A 199 10.74 -16.86 -10.12
N PRO A 200 11.28 -17.50 -9.06
CA PRO A 200 12.59 -17.27 -8.42
C PRO A 200 13.75 -18.11 -8.96
N ALA A 201 13.52 -19.00 -9.94
CA ALA A 201 14.60 -19.83 -10.50
C ALA A 201 15.67 -18.99 -11.21
N GLY A 202 15.29 -17.83 -11.75
CA GLY A 202 16.17 -16.79 -12.28
C GLY A 202 15.72 -15.38 -11.84
N THR A 203 16.10 -14.37 -12.63
CA THR A 203 15.77 -12.96 -12.34
C THR A 203 14.36 -12.54 -12.76
N GLY A 204 13.77 -13.25 -13.73
CA GLY A 204 12.49 -12.91 -14.35
C GLY A 204 12.53 -11.66 -15.23
N GLY A 205 11.76 -11.66 -16.32
CA GLY A 205 11.55 -10.49 -17.17
C GLY A 205 10.74 -9.41 -16.44
N ALA A 206 11.02 -8.13 -16.70
CA ALA A 206 10.25 -7.03 -16.12
C ALA A 206 8.84 -6.95 -16.74
N VAL A 207 7.80 -6.86 -15.90
CA VAL A 207 6.43 -6.61 -16.33
C VAL A 207 5.95 -5.34 -15.65
N GLY A 208 5.34 -4.42 -16.41
CA GLY A 208 4.89 -3.14 -15.88
C GLY A 208 3.72 -2.54 -16.64
N ALA A 209 2.83 -1.87 -15.90
CA ALA A 209 1.78 -1.02 -16.43
C ALA A 209 2.03 0.41 -15.91
N ALA A 210 2.07 1.40 -16.80
CA ALA A 210 2.39 2.77 -16.44
C ALA A 210 1.69 3.76 -17.36
N THR A 211 1.33 4.92 -16.84
CA THR A 211 0.90 6.06 -17.65
C THR A 211 2.10 6.89 -18.06
N SER A 212 2.11 7.33 -19.32
CA SER A 212 2.94 8.45 -19.76
C SER A 212 2.26 9.77 -19.40
N ILE A 213 3.03 10.77 -18.97
CA ILE A 213 2.63 12.07 -18.40
C ILE A 213 2.57 12.01 -16.88
N TYR A 214 3.39 12.87 -16.27
CA TYR A 214 3.48 13.03 -14.83
C TYR A 214 2.41 13.98 -14.28
N ALA A 215 1.83 13.60 -13.14
CA ALA A 215 1.03 14.43 -12.27
C ALA A 215 1.17 13.96 -10.82
N ASP A 216 1.15 14.90 -9.88
CA ASP A 216 1.27 14.62 -8.45
C ASP A 216 0.04 13.89 -7.90
N TYR A 217 0.27 12.90 -7.04
CA TYR A 217 -0.76 12.26 -6.22
C TYR A 217 -1.96 11.70 -6.98
N VAL A 218 -1.76 11.25 -8.21
CA VAL A 218 -2.81 10.64 -9.04
C VAL A 218 -3.36 9.39 -8.36
N PRO A 219 -4.66 9.35 -8.02
CA PRO A 219 -5.31 8.15 -7.49
C PRO A 219 -5.25 7.03 -8.52
N SER A 220 -4.57 5.93 -8.16
CA SER A 220 -4.33 4.81 -9.05
C SER A 220 -4.30 3.48 -8.29
N ALA A 221 -4.56 2.39 -9.02
CA ALA A 221 -4.43 1.03 -8.52
C ALA A 221 -3.86 0.10 -9.60
N GLY A 222 -2.98 -0.82 -9.22
CA GLY A 222 -2.48 -1.90 -10.06
C GLY A 222 -3.01 -3.24 -9.57
N LEU A 223 -3.76 -3.93 -10.42
CA LEU A 223 -4.23 -5.29 -10.21
C LEU A 223 -3.28 -6.26 -10.89
N PHE A 224 -2.61 -7.10 -10.12
CA PHE A 224 -1.61 -8.06 -10.58
C PHE A 224 -2.29 -9.42 -10.78
N LYS A 225 -2.56 -9.81 -12.03
CA LYS A 225 -3.28 -11.05 -12.36
C LYS A 225 -2.26 -12.14 -12.67
N VAL A 226 -1.89 -12.91 -11.63
CA VAL A 226 -0.72 -13.79 -11.65
C VAL A 226 -0.81 -14.85 -12.74
N ALA A 227 -1.93 -15.58 -12.79
CA ALA A 227 -2.14 -16.64 -13.76
C ALA A 227 -2.31 -16.14 -15.20
N SER A 228 -2.76 -14.89 -15.37
CA SER A 228 -2.92 -14.24 -16.67
C SER A 228 -1.65 -13.55 -17.16
N GLY A 229 -0.62 -13.44 -16.31
CA GLY A 229 0.64 -12.83 -16.68
C GLY A 229 0.57 -11.33 -16.99
N VAL A 230 -0.44 -10.62 -16.47
CA VAL A 230 -0.65 -9.19 -16.78
C VAL A 230 -0.88 -8.34 -15.52
N ILE A 231 -0.53 -7.07 -15.63
CA ILE A 231 -0.89 -6.04 -14.66
C ILE A 231 -1.90 -5.10 -15.32
N GLU A 232 -3.04 -4.90 -14.67
CA GLU A 232 -4.04 -3.91 -15.09
C GLU A 232 -3.94 -2.68 -14.17
N GLY A 233 -3.60 -1.54 -14.76
CA GLY A 233 -3.49 -0.25 -14.10
C GLY A 233 -4.77 0.57 -14.27
N TYR A 234 -5.39 0.91 -13.15
CA TYR A 234 -6.62 1.70 -13.06
C TYR A 234 -6.31 3.10 -12.55
N GLU A 235 -7.01 4.08 -13.10
CA GLU A 235 -6.96 5.47 -12.66
C GLU A 235 -8.39 6.00 -12.53
N LYS A 236 -8.70 6.64 -11.39
CA LYS A 236 -10.01 7.28 -11.13
C LYS A 236 -11.20 6.32 -11.38
N GLY A 237 -11.00 5.04 -11.11
CA GLY A 237 -11.98 3.97 -11.29
C GLY A 237 -12.28 3.59 -12.72
N LYS A 238 -11.30 3.74 -13.62
CA LYS A 238 -11.33 3.19 -14.98
C LYS A 238 -10.04 2.47 -15.28
N LEU A 239 -10.10 1.39 -16.04
CA LEU A 239 -8.91 0.77 -16.62
C LEU A 239 -8.22 1.80 -17.52
N SER A 240 -6.94 2.06 -17.26
CA SER A 240 -6.13 3.04 -17.99
C SER A 240 -5.13 2.33 -18.90
N VAL A 241 -4.40 1.36 -18.34
CA VAL A 241 -3.32 0.65 -19.05
C VAL A 241 -3.32 -0.81 -18.64
N THR A 242 -3.11 -1.72 -19.60
CA THR A 242 -2.78 -3.12 -19.34
C THR A 242 -1.34 -3.35 -19.79
N SER A 243 -0.52 -4.02 -18.97
CA SER A 243 0.84 -4.39 -19.36
C SER A 243 0.83 -5.36 -20.53
N SER A 244 1.93 -5.44 -21.26
CA SER A 244 2.18 -6.62 -22.10
C SER A 244 2.11 -7.89 -21.25
N MET A 245 1.65 -8.99 -21.85
CA MET A 245 1.68 -10.30 -21.20
C MET A 245 3.12 -10.71 -20.91
N ALA A 246 3.35 -11.27 -19.72
CA ALA A 246 4.62 -11.83 -19.30
C ALA A 246 5.13 -12.86 -20.32
N ALA A 247 6.44 -12.89 -20.56
CA ALA A 247 7.04 -13.79 -21.55
C ALA A 247 6.81 -15.28 -21.22
N THR A 248 6.71 -15.62 -19.94
CA THR A 248 6.41 -16.97 -19.45
C THR A 248 4.90 -17.27 -19.37
N GLY A 249 4.05 -16.30 -19.72
CA GLY A 249 2.58 -16.39 -19.59
C GLY A 249 2.04 -16.18 -18.17
N LYS A 250 2.90 -16.02 -17.15
CA LYS A 250 2.52 -15.81 -15.75
C LYS A 250 3.41 -14.76 -15.09
N LEU A 251 2.87 -14.05 -14.11
CA LEU A 251 3.67 -13.21 -13.22
C LEU A 251 4.41 -14.10 -12.20
N ALA A 252 5.45 -13.55 -11.57
CA ALA A 252 6.10 -14.15 -10.42
C ALA A 252 5.06 -14.51 -9.33
N ASP A 253 5.13 -15.72 -8.79
CA ASP A 253 4.27 -16.14 -7.69
C ASP A 253 4.90 -15.73 -6.35
N LEU A 254 4.19 -14.87 -5.62
CA LEU A 254 4.63 -14.32 -4.34
C LEU A 254 3.92 -14.96 -3.14
N SER A 255 3.11 -16.00 -3.37
CA SER A 255 2.24 -16.60 -2.35
C SER A 255 2.98 -17.22 -1.15
N SER A 256 4.23 -17.67 -1.36
CA SER A 256 5.11 -18.21 -0.31
C SER A 256 6.06 -17.18 0.32
N PHE A 257 5.93 -15.89 -0.02
CA PHE A 257 6.87 -14.86 0.40
C PHE A 257 6.20 -13.83 1.30
N THR A 258 6.96 -13.39 2.30
CA THR A 258 6.67 -12.19 3.07
C THR A 258 7.89 -11.29 3.01
N ALA A 259 7.68 -9.99 2.84
CA ALA A 259 8.78 -9.03 2.74
C ALA A 259 8.39 -7.72 3.42
N PRO A 260 9.36 -6.92 3.90
CA PRO A 260 9.04 -5.60 4.38
C PRO A 260 8.56 -4.73 3.21
N LEU A 261 7.48 -3.99 3.43
CA LEU A 261 7.11 -2.88 2.55
C LEU A 261 8.10 -1.75 2.77
N LEU A 262 8.60 -1.15 1.69
CA LEU A 262 9.55 -0.04 1.73
C LEU A 262 9.01 1.13 0.89
N ILE A 263 9.21 2.36 1.37
CA ILE A 263 8.87 3.60 0.66
C ILE A 263 10.08 4.53 0.67
N GLY A 264 10.54 4.93 -0.52
CA GLY A 264 11.73 5.75 -0.74
C GLY A 264 12.16 5.65 -2.21
N GLY A 265 13.45 5.69 -2.51
CA GLY A 265 13.95 5.46 -3.86
C GLY A 265 13.92 3.98 -4.28
N SER A 266 14.47 3.69 -5.46
CA SER A 266 14.55 2.33 -5.99
C SER A 266 15.32 1.40 -5.02
N GLN A 267 14.74 0.25 -4.70
CA GLN A 267 15.31 -0.66 -3.70
C GLN A 267 16.26 -1.67 -4.37
N GLY A 268 17.46 -1.87 -3.81
CA GLY A 268 18.45 -2.83 -4.30
C GLY A 268 19.37 -3.36 -3.21
N ALA A 269 20.40 -4.12 -3.61
CA ALA A 269 21.34 -4.77 -2.68
C ALA A 269 22.09 -3.79 -1.77
N SER A 270 22.31 -2.57 -2.25
CA SER A 270 23.05 -1.51 -1.54
C SER A 270 22.15 -0.63 -0.67
N GLY A 271 20.86 -0.94 -0.56
CA GLY A 271 19.88 -0.16 0.22
C GLY A 271 18.81 0.51 -0.64
N VAL A 272 18.29 1.63 -0.15
CA VAL A 272 17.26 2.43 -0.82
C VAL A 272 17.94 3.50 -1.67
N GLY A 273 17.60 3.59 -2.95
CA GLY A 273 18.18 4.57 -3.87
C GLY A 273 17.88 6.01 -3.48
N ALA A 274 18.60 6.95 -4.08
CA ALA A 274 18.30 8.37 -3.93
C ALA A 274 16.88 8.67 -4.45
N CYS A 275 16.21 9.62 -3.82
CA CYS A 275 14.92 10.13 -4.24
C CYS A 275 14.63 11.45 -3.54
N TYR A 276 13.78 12.26 -4.14
CA TYR A 276 13.08 13.30 -3.41
C TYR A 276 11.61 13.25 -3.80
N GLY A 277 10.78 12.66 -2.93
CA GLY A 277 9.36 12.52 -3.20
C GLY A 277 8.50 12.69 -1.95
N ALA A 278 7.19 12.54 -2.13
CA ALA A 278 6.21 12.62 -1.06
C ALA A 278 5.24 11.44 -1.12
N PHE A 279 5.01 10.84 0.04
CA PHE A 279 4.09 9.73 0.25
C PHE A 279 2.77 10.22 0.87
N LYS A 280 1.64 9.94 0.23
CA LYS A 280 0.32 10.43 0.65
C LYS A 280 -0.65 9.34 1.09
N ASP A 281 -0.68 8.20 0.40
CA ASP A 281 -1.67 7.15 0.67
C ASP A 281 -1.23 5.81 0.09
N VAL A 282 -1.59 4.72 0.76
CA VAL A 282 -1.38 3.37 0.25
C VAL A 282 -2.45 2.38 0.74
N LEU A 283 -2.79 1.45 -0.13
CA LEU A 283 -3.58 0.26 0.17
C LEU A 283 -3.00 -0.94 -0.58
N PHE A 284 -2.69 -2.01 0.15
CA PHE A 284 -2.30 -3.31 -0.40
C PHE A 284 -3.36 -4.33 -0.06
N LEU A 285 -3.83 -5.08 -1.07
CA LEU A 285 -4.70 -6.24 -0.88
C LEU A 285 -3.97 -7.51 -1.33
N HIS A 286 -3.89 -8.52 -0.46
CA HIS A 286 -3.26 -9.80 -0.80
C HIS A 286 -4.12 -10.67 -1.73
N THR A 287 -5.41 -10.34 -1.83
CA THR A 287 -6.39 -10.98 -2.70
C THR A 287 -7.30 -9.88 -3.23
N ALA A 288 -7.36 -9.72 -4.55
CA ALA A 288 -8.13 -8.66 -5.18
C ALA A 288 -8.76 -9.11 -6.50
N ASP A 289 -9.77 -8.36 -6.93
CA ASP A 289 -10.37 -8.45 -8.26
C ASP A 289 -10.49 -7.06 -8.92
N GLU A 290 -11.12 -7.03 -10.09
CA GLU A 290 -11.33 -5.80 -10.86
C GLU A 290 -12.17 -4.76 -10.12
N SER A 291 -13.19 -5.18 -9.36
CA SER A 291 -14.04 -4.26 -8.61
C SER A 291 -13.24 -3.53 -7.53
N ASP A 292 -12.29 -4.23 -6.91
CA ASP A 292 -11.37 -3.61 -5.96
C ASP A 292 -10.48 -2.56 -6.62
N ALA A 293 -9.97 -2.85 -7.81
CA ALA A 293 -9.10 -1.93 -8.55
C ALA A 293 -9.84 -0.66 -8.98
N VAL A 294 -11.10 -0.80 -9.41
CA VAL A 294 -11.97 0.34 -9.71
C VAL A 294 -12.21 1.21 -8.47
N LEU A 295 -12.45 0.60 -7.32
CA LEU A 295 -12.72 1.33 -6.08
C LEU A 295 -11.44 1.97 -5.50
N ALA A 296 -10.35 1.22 -5.42
CA ALA A 296 -9.08 1.65 -4.84
C ALA A 296 -8.36 2.70 -5.71
N SER A 297 -8.58 2.72 -7.03
CA SER A 297 -8.06 3.80 -7.89
C SER A 297 -8.80 5.13 -7.73
N ARG A 298 -9.78 5.23 -6.82
CA ARG A 298 -10.46 6.48 -6.44
C ARG A 298 -10.07 6.98 -5.05
N LEU A 299 -9.07 6.36 -4.39
CA LEU A 299 -8.71 6.73 -3.02
C LEU A 299 -8.38 8.23 -2.88
N GLY A 300 -9.10 8.89 -1.98
CA GLY A 300 -8.95 10.32 -1.67
C GLY A 300 -9.32 11.26 -2.82
N MET A 301 -10.21 10.82 -3.71
CA MET A 301 -11.09 11.68 -4.53
C MET A 301 -12.32 12.13 -3.74
#